data_AF-A0A8A8E0G4-F1
#
_entry.id   AF-A0A8A8E0G4-F1
#
_cell.length_a   1.000
_cell.length_b   1.000
_cell.length_c   1.000
_cell.angle_alpha   90.00
_cell.angle_beta   90.00
_cell.angle_gamma   90.00
#
_symmetry.space_group_name_H-M   'P 1'
#
loop_
_entity.id
_entity.type
_entity.pdbx_description
1 polymer ?
#
loop_
_entity_poly.entity_id
_entity_poly.type
_entity_poly.pdbx_seq_one_letter_code
_entity_poly.pdbx_strand_id
1 'polypeptide(L)'
;MKYKLLCTDIDGTLLNDDKEVSKEDREALRWAYSQGIKIALVTSRMPTSTEPIARMLGIPCILACNGGSCILSQSCGYISQRNEQRGGAAYDL
;
A
#
# COMPACT_ATOMS: atom_id res chain seq x y z
N MET A 1 22.55 12.00 -2.82
CA MET A 1 21.30 12.12 -2.04
C MET A 1 20.65 10.76 -1.96
N LYS A 2 20.16 10.33 -0.79
CA LYS A 2 19.36 9.09 -0.63
C LYS A 2 17.90 9.50 -0.44
N TYR A 3 17.01 9.00 -1.30
CA TYR A 3 15.57 9.24 -1.18
C TYR A 3 15.04 8.65 0.13
N LYS A 4 14.09 9.33 0.77
CA LYS A 4 13.46 8.88 2.04
C LYS A 4 12.01 8.42 1.87
N LEU A 5 11.39 8.78 0.75
CA LEU A 5 10.00 8.50 0.42
C LEU A 5 9.88 8.25 -1.08
N LEU A 6 9.13 7.23 -1.46
CA LEU A 6 8.68 6.96 -2.82
C LEU A 6 7.16 7.10 -2.84
N CYS A 7 6.65 7.97 -3.70
CA CYS A 7 5.23 8.16 -3.92
C CYS A 7 4.86 7.59 -5.28
N THR A 8 3.78 6.82 -5.35
CA THR A 8 3.23 6.34 -6.61
C THR A 8 1.73 6.53 -6.64
N ASP A 9 1.23 6.92 -7.80
CA ASP A 9 -0.19 6.80 -8.10
C ASP A 9 -0.58 5.33 -8.32
N ILE A 10 -1.89 5.06 -8.32
CA ILE A 10 -2.48 3.72 -8.46
C ILE A 10 -2.98 3.48 -9.88
N ASP A 11 -4.08 4.12 -10.28
CA ASP A 11 -4.78 3.78 -11.51
C ASP A 11 -4.05 4.34 -12.73
N GLY A 12 -3.62 3.44 -13.63
CA GLY A 12 -2.83 3.84 -14.80
C GLY A 12 -1.36 4.14 -14.48
N THR A 13 -0.93 3.85 -13.24
CA THR A 13 0.47 3.99 -12.81
C THR A 13 0.98 2.69 -12.20
N LEU A 14 0.52 2.31 -11.00
CA LEU A 14 0.95 1.09 -10.32
C LEU A 14 0.14 -0.14 -10.74
N LEU A 15 -1.14 0.06 -11.04
CA LEU A 15 -2.01 -0.99 -11.54
C LEU A 15 -1.96 -1.04 -13.07
N ASN A 16 -1.83 -2.25 -13.59
CA ASN A 16 -2.05 -2.54 -15.01
C ASN A 16 -3.56 -2.51 -15.35
N ASP A 17 -3.88 -2.77 -16.62
CA ASP A 17 -5.25 -2.79 -17.12
C ASP A 17 -6.13 -3.85 -16.45
N ASP A 18 -5.51 -4.95 -15.99
CA ASP A 18 -6.15 -6.03 -15.22
C ASP A 18 -6.32 -5.69 -13.72
N LYS A 19 -5.98 -4.47 -13.31
CA LYS A 19 -6.02 -4.00 -11.92
C LYS A 19 -5.12 -4.78 -10.96
N GLU A 20 -4.01 -5.28 -11.49
CA GLU A 20 -2.97 -5.99 -10.74
C GLU A 20 -1.68 -5.17 -10.64
N VAL A 21 -0.90 -5.45 -9.60
CA VAL A 21 0.49 -4.97 -9.49
C VAL A 21 1.40 -6.02 -10.07
N SER A 22 2.25 -5.64 -11.02
CA SER A 22 3.25 -6.53 -11.62
C SER A 22 4.15 -7.16 -10.55
N LYS A 23 4.78 -8.28 -10.89
CA LYS A 23 5.73 -8.92 -9.97
C LYS A 23 6.93 -8.01 -9.74
N GLU A 24 7.41 -7.42 -10.82
CA GLU A 24 8.55 -6.52 -10.90
C GLU A 24 8.34 -5.27 -10.02
N ASP A 25 7.19 -4.59 -10.12
CA ASP A 25 6.91 -3.39 -9.33
C ASP A 25 6.79 -3.71 -7.84
N ARG A 26 6.15 -4.83 -7.51
CA ARG A 26 6.03 -5.29 -6.13
C ARG A 26 7.40 -5.61 -5.52
N GLU A 27 8.30 -6.24 -6.28
CA GLU A 27 9.67 -6.50 -5.85
C GLU A 27 10.47 -5.21 -5.71
N ALA A 28 10.33 -4.26 -6.64
CA ALA A 28 10.99 -2.96 -6.57
C ALA A 28 10.54 -2.13 -5.34
N LEU A 29 9.24 -2.10 -5.05
CA LEU A 29 8.69 -1.42 -3.87
C LEU A 29 9.16 -2.06 -2.56
N ARG A 30 9.19 -3.40 -2.50
CA ARG A 30 9.74 -4.14 -1.35
C ARG A 30 11.22 -3.87 -1.15
N TRP A 31 11.98 -3.85 -2.25
CA TRP A 31 13.40 -3.53 -2.20
C TRP A 31 13.60 -2.11 -1.67
N ALA A 32 12.90 -1.11 -2.21
CA ALA A 32 12.98 0.27 -1.74
C ALA A 32 12.64 0.38 -0.25
N TYR A 33 11.58 -0.30 0.21
CA TYR A 33 11.24 -0.38 1.62
C TYR A 33 12.37 -0.98 2.47
N SER A 34 12.98 -2.08 2.04
CA SER A 34 14.12 -2.69 2.74
C SER A 34 15.36 -1.78 2.82
N GLN A 35 15.49 -0.81 1.90
CA GLN A 35 16.55 0.21 1.93
C GLN A 35 16.25 1.37 2.89
N GLY A 36 15.12 1.33 3.60
CA GLY A 36 14.65 2.35 4.54
C GLY A 36 13.83 3.47 3.89
N ILE A 37 13.38 3.28 2.65
CA ILE A 37 12.52 4.25 1.94
C ILE A 37 11.07 3.98 2.32
N LYS A 38 10.35 5.01 2.78
CA LYS A 38 8.91 4.89 3.02
C LYS A 38 8.16 4.82 1.69
N ILE A 39 7.08 4.05 1.63
CA ILE A 39 6.23 3.96 0.43
C ILE A 39 4.91 4.68 0.71
N ALA A 40 4.48 5.53 -0.23
CA ALA A 40 3.19 6.19 -0.21
C ALA A 40 2.39 5.90 -1.49
N LEU A 41 1.16 5.43 -1.32
CA LEU A 41 0.18 5.33 -2.38
C LEU A 41 -0.65 6.61 -2.39
N VAL A 42 -0.62 7.35 -3.49
CA VAL A 42 -1.28 8.66 -3.64
C VAL A 42 -2.37 8.52 -4.68
N THR A 43 -3.63 8.72 -4.33
CA THR A 43 -4.75 8.37 -5.20
C THR A 43 -6.00 9.21 -4.94
N SER A 44 -6.85 9.34 -5.95
CA SER A 44 -8.22 9.87 -5.82
C SER A 44 -9.20 8.85 -5.21
N ARG A 45 -8.80 7.58 -5.11
CA ARG A 45 -9.59 6.52 -4.46
C ARG A 45 -9.84 6.83 -2.99
N MET A 46 -10.94 6.29 -2.47
CA MET A 46 -11.22 6.26 -1.04
C MET A 46 -10.28 5.29 -0.31
N PRO A 47 -10.05 5.49 1.00
CA PRO A 47 -9.24 4.56 1.80
C PRO A 47 -9.65 3.10 1.65
N THR A 48 -10.95 2.82 1.72
CA THR A 48 -11.51 1.46 1.66
C THR A 48 -11.21 0.73 0.36
N SER A 49 -11.09 1.43 -0.78
CA SER A 49 -10.71 0.83 -2.07
C SER A 49 -9.20 0.85 -2.35
N THR A 50 -8.42 1.53 -1.50
CA THR A 50 -6.97 1.61 -1.57
C THR A 50 -6.32 0.55 -0.68
N GLU A 51 -6.91 0.26 0.48
CA GLU A 51 -6.42 -0.74 1.45
C GLU A 51 -6.13 -2.13 0.84
N PRO A 52 -6.98 -2.72 -0.03
CA PRO A 52 -6.69 -4.02 -0.61
C PRO A 52 -5.41 -4.02 -1.45
N ILE A 53 -5.15 -2.94 -2.18
CA ILE A 53 -3.95 -2.78 -3.02
C ILE A 53 -2.71 -2.68 -2.13
N ALA A 54 -2.76 -1.85 -1.09
CA ALA A 54 -1.69 -1.74 -0.10
C ALA A 54 -1.37 -3.10 0.55
N ARG A 55 -2.41 -3.90 0.88
CA ARG A 55 -2.25 -5.26 1.42
C ARG A 55 -1.54 -6.20 0.44
N MET A 56 -1.81 -6.11 -0.87
CA MET A 56 -1.14 -6.94 -1.88
C MET A 56 0.36 -6.69 -1.98
N LEU A 57 0.84 -5.48 -1.66
CA LEU A 57 2.26 -5.14 -1.66
C LEU A 57 3.00 -5.85 -0.51
N GLY A 58 2.32 -6.13 0.60
CA GLY A 58 2.90 -6.84 1.76
C GLY A 58 3.98 -6.04 2.49
N ILE A 59 3.92 -4.72 2.40
CA ILE A 59 4.80 -3.77 3.12
C ILE A 59 3.93 -2.63 3.68
N PRO A 60 4.36 -1.96 4.77
CA PRO A 60 3.67 -0.77 5.25
C PRO A 60 3.63 0.34 4.20
N CYS A 61 2.47 0.95 4.03
CA CYS A 61 2.27 2.07 3.12
C CYS A 61 1.59 3.24 3.83
N ILE A 62 1.98 4.45 3.45
CA ILE A 62 1.19 5.65 3.70
C ILE A 62 0.13 5.72 2.60
N LEU A 63 -1.14 5.96 2.96
CA LEU A 63 -2.21 6.11 2.00
C LEU A 63 -2.64 7.57 1.96
N ALA A 64 -2.39 8.26 0.86
CA ALA A 64 -2.92 9.59 0.59
C ALA A 64 -4.10 9.45 -0.39
N CYS A 65 -5.30 9.38 0.17
CA CYS A 65 -6.56 9.07 -0.51
C CYS A 65 -7.39 10.32 -0.80
N ASN A 66 -8.47 10.17 -1.58
CA ASN A 66 -9.42 11.24 -1.91
C ASN A 66 -8.73 12.50 -2.45
N GLY A 67 -7.72 12.34 -3.32
CA GLY A 67 -6.96 13.44 -3.89
C GLY A 67 -6.07 14.14 -2.86
N GLY A 68 -5.66 13.42 -1.81
CA GLY A 68 -4.80 13.93 -0.73
C GLY A 68 -5.55 14.53 0.46
N SER A 69 -6.89 14.53 0.46
CA SER A 69 -7.68 15.05 1.59
C SER A 69 -7.75 14.10 2.80
N CYS A 70 -7.36 12.84 2.62
CA CYS A 70 -7.29 11.85 3.69
C CYS A 70 -5.93 11.16 3.67
N ILE A 71 -5.17 11.25 4.77
CA ILE A 71 -3.86 10.60 4.91
C ILE A 71 -3.92 9.61 6.07
N LEU A 72 -3.58 8.35 5.78
CA LEU A 72 -3.56 7.27 6.76
C LEU A 72 -2.16 6.65 6.80
N SER A 73 -1.68 6.34 7.99
CA SER A 73 -0.47 5.53 8.17
C SER A 73 -0.89 4.10 8.43
N GLN A 74 -0.70 3.21 7.46
CA GLN A 74 -1.06 1.81 7.64
C GLN A 74 0.13 1.06 8.25
N SER A 75 -0.02 0.64 9.51
CA SER A 75 0.87 -0.36 10.10
C SER A 75 0.57 -1.72 9.47
N CYS A 76 1.58 -2.38 8.92
CA CYS A 76 1.39 -3.71 8.36
C CYS A 76 1.34 -4.73 9.50
N GLY A 77 0.13 -5.03 9.99
CA GLY A 77 -0.13 -6.22 10.81
C GLY A 77 -0.19 -7.46 9.93
N TYR A 78 0.95 -7.88 9.35
CA TYR A 78 1.02 -9.13 8.60
C TYR A 78 1.09 -10.31 9.58
N ILE A 79 -0.08 -10.81 9.96
CA ILE A 79 -0.19 -12.17 10.50
C ILE A 79 -0.45 -13.04 9.28
N SER A 80 0.49 -13.93 8.93
CA SER A 80 0.22 -14.95 7.92
C SER A 80 -0.94 -15.80 8.43
N GLN A 81 -2.17 -15.51 7.98
CA GLN A 81 -3.29 -16.40 8.24
C GLN A 81 -3.06 -17.65 7.40
N ARG A 82 -2.53 -18.70 8.05
CA ARG A 82 -3.03 -20.05 7.76
C ARG A 82 -4.54 -19.98 7.88
N ASN A 83 -5.20 -20.57 6.89
CA ASN A 83 -6.63 -20.79 6.75
C ASN A 83 -7.48 -20.65 8.02
N GLU A 84 -8.66 -20.06 7.80
CA GLU A 84 -9.89 -20.10 8.60
C GLU A 84 -10.13 -18.95 9.61
N GLN A 85 -11.12 -18.14 9.22
CA GLN A 85 -12.16 -17.52 10.04
C GLN A 85 -11.76 -16.86 11.37
N ARG A 86 -11.81 -15.52 11.42
CA ARG A 86 -12.74 -14.73 12.23
C ARG A 86 -12.32 -13.25 12.25
N GLY A 87 -13.33 -12.38 12.27
CA GLY A 87 -13.21 -10.94 12.12
C GLY A 87 -12.48 -10.23 13.26
N GLY A 88 -12.05 -9.02 12.95
CA GLY A 88 -11.43 -8.09 13.87
C GLY A 88 -10.84 -6.91 13.11
N ALA A 89 -11.68 -5.93 12.78
CA ALA A 89 -11.23 -4.62 12.34
C ALA A 89 -10.77 -3.84 13.59
N ALA A 90 -9.49 -4.00 13.95
CA ALA A 90 -8.83 -3.04 14.82
C ALA A 90 -8.34 -1.89 13.94
N TYR A 91 -9.15 -0.84 13.85
CA TYR A 91 -8.71 0.47 13.42
C TYR A 91 -8.33 1.23 14.70
N ASP A 92 -7.03 1.42 14.94
CA ASP A 92 -6.59 2.49 15.85
C ASP A 92 -6.61 3.78 15.02
N LEU A 93 -7.54 4.69 15.36
CA LEU A 93 -7.62 6.07 14.86
C LEU A 93 -6.51 6.93 15.46
#